data_AF-A0AAN6J531-F1
#
_entry.id   AF-A0AAN6J531-F1
#
_cell.length_a   1.000
_cell.length_b   1.000
_cell.length_c   1.000
_cell.angle_alpha   90.00
_cell.angle_beta   90.00
_cell.angle_gamma   90.00
#
_symmetry.space_group_name_H-M   'P 1'
#
loop_
_entity.id
_entity.type
_entity.pdbx_description
1 polymer ?
#
loop_
_entity_poly.entity_id
_entity_poly.type
_entity_poly.pdbx_seq_one_letter_code
_entity_poly.pdbx_strand_id
1 'polypeptide(L)'
;MFSSALLLPLFLAATTTVSAFQQNPLVYPTSNSRNITSTLSAELEELARIVDISYCVSPPSLGILHPFRCLSHCKEFPKFSLVTTWNTGPLLSDSCGYIALDHGKERVIVAFRGTYSIANTVVDLSTIPQTYVPYPGSGSGDGGDGGNGDDGGDGEEEPKCDGCKVHMGFHTAWLITSQLILPELERHLHLWPNYDLTLVGHSLGGAVAALAGLELLARGYDPTITTFGEPRIGNQALANHVDQRFQLHSVNHTRYAEDEIDTHSLSYRRVTHVNDPIPLLPPTEWGFAPHAGEIYIRKPTLPPALQDLEHCVGDNDPRCIAGQDSTAQPAGHSKRDLLASVADEVQDVLHEPWGVPARYRLWELFFAHRDYFWRLGLCVPGGDPLGGGGRYGDGSDEG
;
A
#
# COMPACT_ATOMS: atom_id res chain seq x y z
N MET A 1 -71.79 76.62 7.32
CA MET A 1 -72.72 75.47 7.44
C MET A 1 -72.21 74.37 6.53
N PHE A 2 -72.21 73.15 7.05
CA PHE A 2 -71.80 71.86 6.46
C PHE A 2 -70.30 71.57 6.31
N SER A 3 -69.79 70.97 7.38
CA SER A 3 -68.68 70.00 7.42
C SER A 3 -68.95 68.82 6.50
N SER A 4 -67.90 68.34 5.81
CA SER A 4 -67.69 66.92 5.53
C SER A 4 -66.19 66.67 5.36
N ALA A 5 -65.65 65.85 6.25
CA ALA A 5 -64.24 65.48 6.33
C ALA A 5 -63.86 64.50 5.21
N LEU A 6 -62.75 64.78 4.51
CA LEU A 6 -62.09 63.82 3.64
C LEU A 6 -61.09 63.00 4.48
N LEU A 7 -61.37 61.70 4.60
CA LEU A 7 -60.46 60.69 5.14
C LEU A 7 -59.42 60.32 4.09
N LEU A 8 -58.15 60.66 4.31
CA LEU A 8 -57.01 60.07 3.60
C LEU A 8 -56.63 58.74 4.29
N PRO A 9 -56.46 57.63 3.54
CA PRO A 9 -56.00 56.38 4.13
C PRO A 9 -54.48 56.43 4.36
N LEU A 10 -54.10 56.17 5.62
CA LEU A 10 -52.73 55.93 6.05
C LEU A 10 -52.32 54.52 5.60
N PHE A 11 -51.58 54.39 4.50
CA PHE A 11 -50.95 53.11 4.14
C PHE A 11 -49.68 52.92 4.96
N LEU A 12 -49.70 52.01 5.93
CA LEU A 12 -48.50 51.45 6.55
C LEU A 12 -47.74 50.66 5.47
N ALA A 13 -46.57 51.16 5.06
CA ALA A 13 -45.61 50.35 4.33
C ALA A 13 -44.92 49.40 5.33
N ALA A 14 -45.36 48.15 5.36
CA ALA A 14 -44.61 47.08 6.01
C ALA A 14 -43.34 46.81 5.18
N THR A 15 -42.18 47.23 5.67
CA THR A 15 -40.90 46.84 5.10
C THR A 15 -40.66 45.37 5.41
N THR A 16 -40.97 44.48 4.47
CA THR A 16 -40.49 43.11 4.50
C THR A 16 -38.99 43.12 4.28
N THR A 17 -38.21 42.95 5.35
CA THR A 17 -36.78 42.65 5.25
C THR A 17 -36.64 41.27 4.62
N VAL A 18 -36.38 41.22 3.32
CA VAL A 18 -35.90 40.01 2.66
C VAL A 18 -34.48 39.78 3.18
N SER A 19 -34.34 38.91 4.18
CA SER A 19 -33.03 38.37 4.54
C SER A 19 -32.52 37.60 3.33
N ALA A 20 -31.60 38.20 2.59
CA ALA A 20 -30.82 37.48 1.60
C ALA A 20 -30.09 36.38 2.36
N PHE A 21 -30.52 35.12 2.18
CA PHE A 21 -29.70 33.97 2.53
C PHE A 21 -28.47 34.05 1.62
N GLN A 22 -27.42 34.67 2.16
CA GLN A 22 -26.09 34.60 1.61
C GLN A 22 -25.66 33.15 1.78
N GLN A 23 -25.89 32.33 0.74
CA GLN A 23 -25.23 31.04 0.63
C GLN A 23 -23.75 31.33 0.55
N ASN A 24 -23.09 31.30 1.71
CA ASN A 24 -21.64 31.17 1.74
C ASN A 24 -21.32 29.91 0.95
N PRO A 25 -20.54 29.98 -0.14
CA PRO A 25 -20.00 28.77 -0.74
C PRO A 25 -19.29 28.02 0.39
N LEU A 26 -19.60 26.73 0.55
CA LEU A 26 -18.83 25.82 1.38
C LEU A 26 -17.43 25.74 0.77
N VAL A 27 -16.57 26.68 1.16
CA VAL A 27 -15.14 26.59 0.95
C VAL A 27 -14.67 25.55 1.96
N TYR A 28 -14.63 24.28 1.53
CA TYR A 28 -13.84 23.28 2.22
C TYR A 28 -12.40 23.81 2.30
N PRO A 29 -11.78 23.89 3.48
CA PRO A 29 -10.39 24.31 3.59
C PRO A 29 -9.52 23.17 3.06
N THR A 30 -9.31 23.10 1.75
CA THR A 30 -8.34 22.19 1.13
C THR A 30 -6.95 22.76 1.30
N SER A 31 -6.37 22.58 2.48
CA SER A 31 -4.91 22.67 2.68
C SER A 31 -4.40 21.30 3.10
N ASN A 32 -4.59 20.30 2.23
CA ASN A 32 -3.96 18.99 2.39
C ASN A 32 -2.53 19.10 1.87
N SER A 33 -1.56 19.31 2.78
CA SER A 33 -0.14 19.25 2.42
C SER A 33 0.16 17.85 1.87
N ARG A 34 0.56 17.77 0.60
CA ARG A 34 0.99 16.52 -0.05
C ARG A 34 2.47 16.24 0.13
N ASN A 35 3.17 17.16 0.77
CA ASN A 35 4.62 17.13 0.87
C ASN A 35 5.05 15.99 1.78
N ILE A 36 6.09 15.28 1.35
CA ILE A 36 6.77 14.26 2.12
C ILE A 36 7.93 14.91 2.86
N THR A 37 8.18 14.51 4.12
CA THR A 37 9.32 14.99 4.89
C THR A 37 10.62 14.31 4.45
N SER A 38 11.75 14.98 4.63
CA SER A 38 13.06 14.38 4.31
C SER A 38 13.33 13.11 5.13
N THR A 39 12.86 13.07 6.38
CA THR A 39 12.99 11.91 7.27
C THR A 39 12.21 10.72 6.73
N LEU A 40 10.93 10.91 6.37
CA LEU A 40 10.11 9.85 5.78
C LEU A 40 10.70 9.36 4.45
N SER A 41 11.14 10.28 3.58
CA SER A 41 11.79 9.88 2.32
C SER A 41 13.04 9.02 2.54
N ALA A 42 13.87 9.36 3.53
CA ALA A 42 15.06 8.57 3.86
C ALA A 42 14.70 7.20 4.46
N GLU A 43 13.65 7.14 5.29
CA GLU A 43 13.14 5.89 5.84
C GLU A 43 12.59 4.96 4.74
N LEU A 44 11.82 5.50 3.79
CA LEU A 44 11.31 4.73 2.65
C LEU A 44 12.44 4.18 1.77
N GLU A 45 13.48 4.97 1.51
CA GLU A 45 14.66 4.52 0.77
C GLU A 45 15.41 3.39 1.50
N GLU A 46 15.53 3.49 2.82
CA GLU A 46 16.13 2.44 3.64
C GLU A 46 15.30 1.16 3.63
N LEU A 47 13.98 1.28 3.79
CA LEU A 47 13.05 0.14 3.74
C LEU A 47 13.03 -0.53 2.36
N ALA A 48 13.25 0.22 1.28
CA ALA A 48 13.42 -0.34 -0.06
C ALA A 48 14.66 -1.26 -0.14
N ARG A 49 15.79 -0.88 0.46
CA ARG A 49 16.97 -1.75 0.55
C ARG A 49 16.75 -2.96 1.46
N ILE A 50 16.04 -2.77 2.57
CA ILE A 50 15.69 -3.86 3.51
C ILE A 50 14.80 -4.90 2.80
N VAL A 51 13.76 -4.47 2.08
CA VAL A 51 12.89 -5.41 1.37
C VAL A 51 13.59 -6.09 0.20
N ASP A 52 14.55 -5.46 -0.49
CA ASP A 52 15.36 -6.13 -1.52
C ASP A 52 16.16 -7.31 -0.96
N ILE A 53 16.65 -7.23 0.28
CA ILE A 53 17.37 -8.33 0.94
C ILE A 53 16.50 -9.60 1.03
N SER A 54 15.17 -9.47 1.10
CA SER A 54 14.28 -10.64 1.16
C SER A 54 14.40 -11.53 -0.09
N TYR A 55 14.83 -10.98 -1.23
CA TYR A 55 15.10 -11.73 -2.45
C TYR A 55 16.35 -12.61 -2.38
N CYS A 56 17.17 -12.45 -1.33
CA CYS A 56 18.31 -13.31 -1.02
C CYS A 56 17.94 -14.56 -0.21
N VAL A 57 16.66 -14.84 0.05
CA VAL A 57 16.26 -16.02 0.83
C VAL A 57 16.20 -17.28 -0.05
N SER A 58 15.97 -17.15 -1.35
CA SER A 58 15.81 -18.30 -2.25
C SER A 58 17.00 -18.48 -3.22
N PRO A 59 17.17 -19.68 -3.80
CA PRO A 59 18.21 -19.95 -4.79
C PRO A 59 18.13 -18.98 -5.99
N PRO A 60 19.26 -18.62 -6.63
CA PRO A 60 20.60 -19.22 -6.51
C PRO A 60 21.48 -18.61 -5.41
N SER A 61 20.95 -17.71 -4.58
CA SER A 61 21.73 -17.10 -3.50
C SER A 61 22.05 -18.11 -2.39
N LEU A 62 23.12 -17.84 -1.62
CA LEU A 62 23.50 -18.64 -0.45
C LEU A 62 22.56 -18.42 0.77
N GLY A 63 21.46 -17.69 0.61
CA GLY A 63 20.63 -17.26 1.73
C GLY A 63 21.17 -16.00 2.42
N ILE A 64 20.45 -15.59 3.46
CA ILE A 64 20.92 -14.62 4.46
C ILE A 64 21.56 -15.43 5.60
N LEU A 65 22.79 -15.09 5.96
CA LEU A 65 23.59 -15.78 6.98
C LEU A 65 23.71 -14.93 8.24
N HIS A 66 23.77 -15.60 9.40
CA HIS A 66 24.08 -14.96 10.68
C HIS A 66 25.49 -14.30 10.68
N PRO A 67 25.73 -13.15 11.34
CA PRO A 67 24.74 -12.33 12.05
C PRO A 67 23.78 -11.62 11.09
N PHE A 68 24.25 -10.97 10.02
CA PHE A 68 23.37 -10.52 8.94
C PHE A 68 24.21 -10.29 7.67
N ARG A 69 24.40 -11.33 6.87
CA ARG A 69 25.28 -11.34 5.69
C ARG A 69 24.54 -11.92 4.50
N CYS A 70 24.56 -11.21 3.38
CA CYS A 70 24.00 -11.66 2.11
C CYS A 70 24.76 -11.04 0.94
N LEU A 71 24.35 -11.37 -0.28
CA LEU A 71 24.95 -10.83 -1.50
C LEU A 71 24.57 -9.36 -1.75
N SER A 72 23.36 -8.95 -1.35
CA SER A 72 22.82 -7.59 -1.53
C SER A 72 23.21 -6.63 -0.38
N HIS A 73 22.29 -5.78 0.07
CA HIS A 73 22.49 -4.65 0.97
C HIS A 73 22.87 -4.99 2.43
N CYS A 74 23.01 -6.26 2.84
CA CYS A 74 23.25 -6.62 4.25
C CYS A 74 24.46 -5.93 4.90
N LYS A 75 25.49 -5.58 4.11
CA LYS A 75 26.68 -4.86 4.63
C LYS A 75 26.38 -3.43 5.08
N GLU A 76 25.29 -2.84 4.60
CA GLU A 76 24.83 -1.50 4.97
C GLU A 76 24.13 -1.49 6.34
N PHE A 77 23.80 -2.67 6.87
CA PHE A 77 23.07 -2.86 8.12
C PHE A 77 23.91 -3.63 9.17
N PRO A 78 25.05 -3.08 9.62
CA PRO A 78 25.99 -3.79 10.51
C PRO A 78 25.43 -4.06 11.91
N LYS A 79 24.36 -3.37 12.31
CA LYS A 79 23.66 -3.55 13.60
C LYS A 79 22.50 -4.54 13.51
N PHE A 80 22.28 -5.16 12.34
CA PHE A 80 21.24 -6.16 12.18
C PHE A 80 21.70 -7.53 12.66
N SER A 81 20.77 -8.30 13.21
CA SER A 81 20.94 -9.72 13.52
C SER A 81 19.77 -10.52 12.95
N LEU A 82 20.08 -11.54 12.16
CA LEU A 82 19.13 -12.46 11.57
C LEU A 82 18.54 -13.33 12.66
N VAL A 83 17.21 -13.34 12.75
CA VAL A 83 16.45 -14.25 13.60
C VAL A 83 16.20 -15.56 12.85
N THR A 84 15.50 -15.47 11.72
CA THR A 84 15.14 -16.63 10.92
C THR A 84 14.82 -16.22 9.48
N THR A 85 14.84 -17.18 8.57
CA THR A 85 14.34 -17.05 7.21
C THR A 85 13.27 -18.11 6.95
N TRP A 86 12.34 -17.83 6.05
CA TRP A 86 11.35 -18.82 5.62
C TRP A 86 11.17 -18.80 4.10
N ASN A 87 10.76 -19.93 3.57
CA ASN A 87 10.39 -20.13 2.18
C ASN A 87 9.37 -21.28 2.13
N THR A 88 8.14 -20.99 1.69
CA THR A 88 7.07 -21.99 1.67
C THR A 88 6.96 -22.78 0.36
N GLY A 89 7.74 -22.47 -0.67
CA GLY A 89 7.78 -23.23 -1.93
C GLY A 89 7.87 -22.38 -3.22
N PRO A 90 7.57 -22.98 -4.40
CA PRO A 90 7.58 -22.33 -5.72
C PRO A 90 6.22 -21.85 -6.31
N LEU A 91 5.09 -22.11 -5.66
CA LEU A 91 3.71 -21.71 -6.01
C LEU A 91 3.41 -20.23 -5.69
N LEU A 92 2.30 -19.70 -6.22
CA LEU A 92 1.84 -18.31 -5.97
C LEU A 92 1.31 -18.07 -4.55
N SER A 93 0.94 -19.13 -3.84
CA SER A 93 0.66 -19.09 -2.40
C SER A 93 1.93 -19.00 -1.57
N ASP A 94 3.11 -18.96 -2.22
CA ASP A 94 4.35 -19.02 -1.49
C ASP A 94 4.87 -17.67 -1.04
N SER A 95 5.30 -17.69 0.20
CA SER A 95 5.84 -16.57 0.92
C SER A 95 7.29 -16.90 1.25
N CYS A 96 8.14 -15.92 1.03
CA CYS A 96 9.55 -15.97 1.37
C CYS A 96 9.88 -14.70 2.14
N GLY A 97 10.83 -14.80 3.06
CA GLY A 97 11.22 -13.63 3.82
C GLY A 97 12.15 -13.94 4.97
N TYR A 98 12.34 -12.94 5.82
CA TYR A 98 13.17 -13.07 7.00
C TYR A 98 12.66 -12.20 8.16
N ILE A 99 13.03 -12.60 9.37
CA ILE A 99 12.94 -11.79 10.57
C ILE A 99 14.36 -11.35 10.94
N ALA A 100 14.54 -10.07 11.25
CA ALA A 100 15.80 -9.53 11.77
C ALA A 100 15.56 -8.55 12.91
N LEU A 101 16.53 -8.44 13.82
CA LEU A 101 16.59 -7.42 14.84
C LEU A 101 17.48 -6.28 14.36
N ASP A 102 17.02 -5.04 14.45
CA ASP A 102 17.83 -3.85 14.25
C ASP A 102 18.17 -3.25 15.61
N HIS A 103 19.39 -3.53 16.10
CA HIS A 103 19.85 -2.97 17.37
C HIS A 103 20.27 -1.49 17.24
N GLY A 104 20.26 -0.91 16.04
CA GLY A 104 20.56 0.49 15.81
C GLY A 104 19.38 1.41 16.02
N LYS A 105 18.19 0.95 15.63
CA LYS A 105 16.92 1.68 15.76
C LYS A 105 15.93 1.02 16.73
N GLU A 106 16.37 -0.02 17.44
CA GLU A 106 15.54 -0.74 18.42
C GLU A 106 14.22 -1.20 17.79
N ARG A 107 14.30 -2.06 16.76
CA ARG A 107 13.10 -2.60 16.08
C ARG A 107 13.26 -4.03 15.63
N VAL A 108 12.16 -4.77 15.63
CA VAL A 108 12.02 -6.10 15.02
C VAL A 108 11.46 -5.92 13.62
N ILE A 109 12.16 -6.44 12.61
CA ILE A 109 11.80 -6.30 11.19
C ILE A 109 11.33 -7.65 10.67
N VAL A 110 10.17 -7.67 10.02
CA VAL A 110 9.66 -8.80 9.24
C VAL A 110 9.56 -8.37 7.78
N ALA A 111 10.40 -8.95 6.92
CA ALA A 111 10.49 -8.58 5.51
C ALA A 111 9.89 -9.68 4.62
N PHE A 112 8.86 -9.32 3.86
CA PHE A 112 8.12 -10.21 2.96
C PHE A 112 8.54 -9.96 1.51
N ARG A 113 8.95 -11.03 0.84
CA ARG A 113 9.40 -11.03 -0.54
C ARG A 113 8.24 -11.17 -1.51
N GLY A 114 8.34 -10.56 -2.69
CA GLY A 114 7.47 -10.85 -3.83
C GLY A 114 7.90 -12.04 -4.70
N THR A 115 7.03 -12.45 -5.63
CA THR A 115 7.27 -13.53 -6.59
C THR A 115 8.46 -13.21 -7.52
N TYR A 116 9.21 -14.23 -7.98
CA TYR A 116 10.26 -14.03 -9.00
C TYR A 116 9.68 -13.77 -10.40
N SER A 117 8.47 -14.26 -10.68
CA SER A 117 7.80 -14.12 -11.97
C SER A 117 6.65 -13.11 -11.89
N ILE A 118 7.00 -11.83 -11.89
CA ILE A 118 6.04 -10.72 -11.88
C ILE A 118 5.12 -10.81 -13.10
N ALA A 119 5.63 -11.22 -14.27
CA ALA A 119 4.81 -11.42 -15.47
C ALA A 119 3.69 -12.45 -15.25
N ASN A 120 3.98 -13.60 -14.60
CA ASN A 120 2.94 -14.55 -14.22
C ASN A 120 1.99 -13.95 -13.19
N THR A 121 2.51 -13.23 -12.19
CA THR A 121 1.67 -12.54 -11.20
C THR A 121 0.70 -11.55 -11.85
N VAL A 122 1.15 -10.78 -12.85
CA VAL A 122 0.27 -9.90 -13.64
C VAL A 122 -0.80 -10.71 -14.35
N VAL A 123 -0.43 -11.79 -15.04
CA VAL A 123 -1.39 -12.67 -15.74
C VAL A 123 -2.41 -13.24 -14.75
N ASP A 124 -1.98 -13.81 -13.64
CA ASP A 124 -2.84 -14.47 -12.67
C ASP A 124 -3.83 -13.47 -12.04
N LEU A 125 -3.36 -12.28 -11.65
CA LEU A 125 -4.19 -11.24 -11.03
C LEU A 125 -5.10 -10.51 -12.02
N SER A 126 -4.81 -10.53 -13.32
CA SER A 126 -5.58 -9.81 -14.35
C SER A 126 -6.50 -10.69 -15.20
N THR A 127 -6.25 -12.01 -15.28
CA THR A 127 -6.98 -12.90 -16.22
C THR A 127 -7.83 -13.99 -15.56
N ILE A 128 -7.57 -14.33 -14.29
CA ILE A 128 -8.31 -15.39 -13.59
C ILE A 128 -9.18 -14.73 -12.52
N PRO A 129 -10.53 -14.84 -12.58
CA PRO A 129 -11.42 -14.34 -11.52
C PRO A 129 -11.03 -14.96 -10.18
N GLN A 130 -10.53 -14.13 -9.27
CA GLN A 130 -9.94 -14.58 -8.02
C GLN A 130 -11.04 -14.85 -6.99
N THR A 131 -10.96 -16.00 -6.31
CA THR A 131 -11.93 -16.37 -5.29
C THR A 131 -11.75 -15.48 -4.06
N TYR A 132 -12.81 -14.79 -3.70
CA TYR A 132 -12.94 -14.10 -2.43
C TYR A 132 -13.28 -15.08 -1.31
N VAL A 133 -12.50 -15.09 -0.23
CA VAL A 133 -12.83 -15.81 1.00
C VAL A 133 -13.21 -14.83 2.10
N PRO A 134 -14.18 -15.15 2.98
CA PRO A 134 -14.47 -14.33 4.15
C PRO A 134 -13.19 -14.10 4.95
N TYR A 135 -12.86 -12.82 5.20
CA TYR A 135 -11.78 -12.50 6.11
C TYR A 135 -12.27 -12.74 7.55
N PRO A 136 -11.55 -13.50 8.38
CA PRO A 136 -11.94 -13.68 9.78
C PRO A 136 -11.71 -12.36 10.51
N GLY A 137 -12.72 -11.48 10.50
CA GLY A 137 -12.75 -10.34 11.41
C GLY A 137 -12.78 -10.90 12.82
N SER A 138 -11.74 -10.60 13.60
CA SER A 138 -11.58 -10.84 15.04
C SER A 138 -12.79 -11.49 15.71
N GLY A 139 -12.77 -12.81 15.66
CA GLY A 139 -13.70 -13.69 16.32
C GLY A 139 -12.97 -15.01 16.35
N SER A 140 -12.31 -15.27 17.49
CA SER A 140 -11.68 -16.52 17.87
C SER A 140 -12.26 -17.67 17.09
N GLY A 141 -11.43 -18.34 16.28
CA GLY A 141 -11.86 -19.50 15.55
C GLY A 141 -12.42 -20.53 16.54
N ASP A 142 -13.71 -20.80 16.46
CA ASP A 142 -14.19 -22.18 16.53
C ASP A 142 -15.53 -22.33 15.81
N GLY A 143 -15.55 -23.23 14.83
CA GLY A 143 -16.78 -23.80 14.32
C GLY A 143 -17.27 -24.91 15.25
N GLY A 144 -17.42 -24.59 16.53
CA GLY A 144 -17.64 -25.57 17.61
C GLY A 144 -18.60 -25.09 18.67
N ASP A 145 -19.85 -25.55 18.56
CA ASP A 145 -20.82 -25.84 19.63
C ASP A 145 -21.34 -24.70 20.54
N GLY A 146 -22.64 -24.76 20.81
CA GLY A 146 -23.40 -23.80 21.61
C GLY A 146 -23.12 -23.88 23.11
N GLY A 147 -21.97 -23.36 23.54
CA GLY A 147 -21.60 -23.19 24.94
C GLY A 147 -22.04 -21.84 25.50
N ASN A 148 -23.10 -21.85 26.29
CA ASN A 148 -23.53 -20.71 27.11
C ASN A 148 -22.48 -20.45 28.21
N GLY A 149 -21.64 -19.42 28.04
CA GLY A 149 -20.56 -19.06 28.95
C GLY A 149 -20.48 -17.55 29.12
N ASP A 150 -20.97 -17.10 30.27
CA ASP A 150 -20.87 -15.74 30.81
C ASP A 150 -19.40 -15.48 31.18
N ASP A 151 -18.71 -14.59 30.45
CA ASP A 151 -17.39 -14.07 30.86
C ASP A 151 -17.38 -12.55 30.72
N GLY A 152 -17.48 -11.88 31.88
CA GLY A 152 -17.50 -10.43 32.03
C GLY A 152 -16.10 -9.85 32.01
N GLY A 153 -15.51 -9.75 30.81
CA GLY A 153 -14.28 -9.01 30.57
C GLY A 153 -14.55 -7.70 29.83
N ASP A 154 -14.13 -6.59 30.42
CA ASP A 154 -14.23 -5.21 29.88
C ASP A 154 -13.26 -4.97 28.70
N GLY A 155 -13.07 -5.96 27.83
CA GLY A 155 -12.27 -5.81 26.62
C GLY A 155 -13.10 -5.09 25.56
N GLU A 156 -12.60 -3.97 25.03
CA GLU A 156 -13.16 -3.39 23.81
C GLU A 156 -13.20 -4.50 22.74
N GLU A 157 -14.41 -4.98 22.41
CA GLU A 157 -14.58 -5.99 21.37
C GLU A 157 -13.89 -5.50 20.10
N GLU A 158 -12.88 -6.24 19.63
CA GLU A 158 -12.20 -5.89 18.40
C GLU A 158 -13.22 -5.70 17.26
N PRO A 159 -13.16 -4.60 16.50
CA PRO A 159 -14.18 -4.30 15.51
C PRO A 159 -14.21 -5.38 14.43
N LYS A 160 -15.35 -6.05 14.30
CA LYS A 160 -15.58 -7.09 13.28
C LYS A 160 -15.52 -6.50 11.87
N CYS A 161 -14.98 -7.29 10.94
CA CYS A 161 -14.85 -6.93 9.54
C CYS A 161 -16.07 -7.44 8.74
N ASP A 162 -17.20 -6.76 8.84
CA ASP A 162 -18.45 -7.20 8.21
C ASP A 162 -18.38 -7.13 6.68
N GLY A 163 -18.70 -8.24 6.01
CA GLY A 163 -18.70 -8.32 4.54
C GLY A 163 -17.31 -8.29 3.91
N CYS A 164 -16.25 -8.37 4.73
CA CYS A 164 -14.88 -8.37 4.26
C CYS A 164 -14.53 -9.65 3.51
N LYS A 165 -13.93 -9.46 2.35
CA LYS A 165 -13.46 -10.55 1.53
C LYS A 165 -12.03 -10.25 1.07
N VAL A 166 -11.18 -11.26 1.18
CA VAL A 166 -9.75 -11.18 0.84
C VAL A 166 -9.44 -12.08 -0.35
N HIS A 167 -8.42 -11.73 -1.14
CA HIS A 167 -7.88 -12.57 -2.18
C HIS A 167 -7.39 -13.91 -1.62
N MET A 168 -7.96 -15.03 -2.08
CA MET A 168 -7.64 -16.38 -1.58
C MET A 168 -6.13 -16.69 -1.60
N GLY A 169 -5.41 -16.33 -2.67
CA GLY A 169 -3.96 -16.57 -2.78
C GLY A 169 -3.15 -15.88 -1.67
N PHE A 170 -3.41 -14.60 -1.41
CA PHE A 170 -2.71 -13.81 -0.39
C PHE A 170 -3.06 -14.32 1.01
N HIS A 171 -4.34 -14.66 1.23
CA HIS A 171 -4.80 -15.22 2.50
C HIS A 171 -4.16 -16.57 2.79
N THR A 172 -4.13 -17.49 1.81
CA THR A 172 -3.46 -18.78 1.96
C THR A 172 -1.96 -18.60 2.23
N ALA A 173 -1.29 -17.69 1.51
CA ALA A 173 0.12 -17.39 1.74
C ALA A 173 0.37 -16.93 3.18
N TRP A 174 -0.48 -16.04 3.69
CA TRP A 174 -0.40 -15.58 5.07
C TRP A 174 -0.70 -16.70 6.09
N LEU A 175 -1.75 -17.50 5.89
CA LEU A 175 -2.08 -18.62 6.79
C LEU A 175 -0.97 -19.68 6.90
N ILE A 176 -0.25 -19.94 5.81
CA ILE A 176 0.91 -20.84 5.83
C ILE A 176 2.09 -20.15 6.52
N THR A 177 2.35 -18.88 6.20
CA THR A 177 3.49 -18.12 6.76
C THR A 177 3.36 -17.92 8.26
N SER A 178 2.18 -17.52 8.73
CA SER A 178 1.88 -17.22 10.14
C SER A 178 2.21 -18.40 11.06
N GLN A 179 1.87 -19.63 10.64
CA GLN A 179 2.21 -20.85 11.38
C GLN A 179 3.72 -21.04 11.57
N LEU A 180 4.53 -20.56 10.64
CA LEU A 180 5.99 -20.68 10.68
C LEU A 180 6.64 -19.55 11.48
N ILE A 181 6.14 -18.32 11.32
CA ILE A 181 6.86 -17.13 11.80
C ILE A 181 6.35 -16.58 13.13
N LEU A 182 5.06 -16.73 13.45
CA LEU A 182 4.48 -16.12 14.65
C LEU A 182 5.12 -16.63 15.95
N PRO A 183 5.35 -17.94 16.15
CA PRO A 183 5.98 -18.41 17.40
C PRO A 183 7.36 -17.77 17.66
N GLU A 184 8.15 -17.60 16.60
CA GLU A 184 9.50 -17.02 16.72
C GLU A 184 9.47 -15.49 16.80
N LEU A 185 8.54 -14.85 16.11
CA LEU A 185 8.31 -13.41 16.17
C LEU A 185 7.85 -12.99 17.56
N GLU A 186 6.79 -13.61 18.09
CA GLU A 186 6.25 -13.32 19.42
C GLU A 186 7.30 -13.57 20.51
N ARG A 187 8.14 -14.62 20.37
CA ARG A 187 9.28 -14.85 21.26
C ARG A 187 10.25 -13.66 21.29
N HIS A 188 10.56 -13.06 20.14
CA HIS A 188 11.46 -11.91 20.07
C HIS A 188 10.80 -10.62 20.55
N LEU A 189 9.52 -10.42 20.26
CA LEU A 189 8.76 -9.28 20.79
C LEU A 189 8.72 -9.31 22.33
N HIS A 190 8.64 -10.50 22.95
CA HIS A 190 8.76 -10.63 24.40
C HIS A 190 10.17 -10.39 24.95
N LEU A 191 11.22 -10.77 24.20
CA LEU A 191 12.61 -10.54 24.63
C LEU A 191 13.04 -9.08 24.46
N TRP A 192 12.43 -8.37 23.51
CA TRP A 192 12.73 -6.99 23.16
C TRP A 192 11.46 -6.12 23.25
N PRO A 193 10.87 -5.96 24.45
CA PRO A 193 9.58 -5.28 24.62
C PRO A 193 9.61 -3.78 24.29
N ASN A 194 10.81 -3.19 24.22
CA ASN A 194 11.00 -1.78 23.82
C ASN A 194 11.26 -1.63 22.32
N TYR A 195 11.29 -2.72 21.55
CA TYR A 195 11.57 -2.65 20.13
C TYR A 195 10.29 -2.44 19.34
N ASP A 196 10.30 -1.50 18.40
CA ASP A 196 9.18 -1.29 17.49
C ASP A 196 9.02 -2.49 16.54
N LEU A 197 7.78 -2.80 16.14
CA LEU A 197 7.52 -3.85 15.15
C LEU A 197 7.39 -3.21 13.76
N THR A 198 8.29 -3.56 12.85
CA THR A 198 8.27 -3.09 11.45
C THR A 198 7.98 -4.24 10.49
N LEU A 199 6.93 -4.11 9.69
CA LEU A 199 6.64 -5.01 8.57
C LEU A 199 6.97 -4.30 7.26
N VAL A 200 7.69 -4.98 6.37
CA VAL A 200 8.01 -4.44 5.05
C VAL A 200 7.75 -5.48 3.97
N GLY A 201 7.11 -5.09 2.87
CA GLY A 201 6.76 -6.02 1.80
C GLY A 201 6.85 -5.40 0.41
N HIS A 202 7.22 -6.18 -0.60
CA HIS A 202 7.24 -5.74 -2.00
C HIS A 202 6.42 -6.68 -2.88
N SER A 203 5.67 -6.14 -3.84
CA SER A 203 4.83 -6.92 -4.77
C SER A 203 3.84 -7.79 -3.99
N LEU A 204 3.74 -9.10 -4.31
CA LEU A 204 3.00 -10.10 -3.52
C LEU A 204 3.32 -10.05 -2.02
N GLY A 205 4.59 -9.80 -1.66
CA GLY A 205 5.02 -9.67 -0.27
C GLY A 205 4.36 -8.48 0.44
N GLY A 206 4.00 -7.42 -0.29
CA GLY A 206 3.20 -6.31 0.23
C GLY A 206 1.82 -6.79 0.70
N ALA A 207 1.13 -7.60 -0.11
CA ALA A 207 -0.18 -8.13 0.25
C ALA A 207 -0.11 -9.05 1.48
N VAL A 208 0.94 -9.87 1.60
CA VAL A 208 1.16 -10.70 2.78
C VAL A 208 1.49 -9.86 4.01
N ALA A 209 2.30 -8.80 3.87
CA ALA A 209 2.59 -7.85 4.94
C ALA A 209 1.33 -7.12 5.44
N ALA A 210 0.40 -6.78 4.54
CA ALA A 210 -0.89 -6.20 4.87
C ALA A 210 -1.71 -7.09 5.82
N LEU A 211 -1.86 -8.37 5.44
CA LEU A 211 -2.61 -9.35 6.21
C LEU A 211 -1.90 -9.71 7.52
N ALA A 212 -0.57 -9.79 7.50
CA ALA A 212 0.25 -9.94 8.70
C ALA A 212 0.03 -8.79 9.68
N GLY A 213 0.00 -7.56 9.18
CA GLY A 213 -0.24 -6.35 9.95
C GLY A 213 -1.59 -6.36 10.65
N LEU A 214 -2.66 -6.71 9.94
CA LEU A 214 -3.99 -6.83 10.53
C LEU A 214 -4.05 -7.88 11.64
N GLU A 215 -3.45 -9.06 11.44
CA GLU A 215 -3.42 -10.10 12.48
C GLU A 215 -2.56 -9.69 13.69
N LEU A 216 -1.39 -9.08 13.47
CA LEU A 216 -0.53 -8.62 14.55
C LEU A 216 -1.17 -7.50 15.35
N LEU A 217 -1.85 -6.56 14.68
CA LEU A 217 -2.66 -5.54 15.34
C LEU A 217 -3.79 -6.17 16.15
N ALA A 218 -4.43 -7.22 15.64
CA ALA A 218 -5.48 -7.93 16.37
C ALA A 218 -4.96 -8.72 17.59
N ARG A 219 -3.71 -9.16 17.53
CA ARG A 219 -2.99 -9.77 18.67
C ARG A 219 -2.51 -8.74 19.71
N GLY A 220 -2.78 -7.45 19.52
CA GLY A 220 -2.40 -6.38 20.44
C GLY A 220 -0.98 -5.82 20.25
N TYR A 221 -0.34 -6.12 19.12
CA TYR A 221 0.92 -5.47 18.74
C TYR A 221 0.64 -4.16 17.97
N ASP A 222 1.66 -3.30 17.87
CA ASP A 222 1.58 -2.03 17.13
C ASP A 222 2.55 -2.04 15.94
N PRO A 223 2.20 -2.70 14.82
CA PRO A 223 3.08 -2.81 13.67
C PRO A 223 3.07 -1.53 12.84
N THR A 224 4.26 -1.07 12.48
CA THR A 224 4.49 -0.10 11.42
C THR A 224 4.73 -0.83 10.10
N ILE A 225 3.90 -0.56 9.10
CA ILE A 225 3.84 -1.29 7.83
C ILE A 225 4.26 -0.37 6.68
N THR A 226 5.20 -0.83 5.85
CA THR A 226 5.53 -0.18 4.59
C THR A 226 5.51 -1.20 3.46
N THR A 227 4.68 -0.97 2.45
CA THR A 227 4.60 -1.84 1.27
C THR A 227 5.02 -1.10 0.01
N PHE A 228 5.62 -1.82 -0.94
CA PHE A 228 6.07 -1.29 -2.24
C PHE A 228 5.39 -2.09 -3.35
N GLY A 229 4.60 -1.42 -4.20
CA GLY A 229 3.90 -2.10 -5.29
C GLY A 229 2.89 -3.13 -4.80
N GLU A 230 2.21 -2.84 -3.69
CA GLU A 230 1.20 -3.72 -3.11
C GLU A 230 -0.04 -3.83 -4.02
N PRO A 231 -0.48 -5.05 -4.40
CA PRO A 231 -1.74 -5.23 -5.11
C PRO A 231 -2.95 -5.04 -4.19
N ARG A 232 -4.13 -4.82 -4.75
CA ARG A 232 -5.39 -4.77 -4.00
C ARG A 232 -5.63 -6.11 -3.31
N ILE A 233 -5.72 -6.09 -1.99
CA ILE A 233 -5.78 -7.31 -1.18
C ILE A 233 -7.19 -7.89 -1.03
N GLY A 234 -8.24 -7.10 -1.28
CA GLY A 234 -9.62 -7.54 -1.12
C GLY A 234 -10.65 -6.52 -1.56
N ASN A 235 -11.89 -6.69 -1.09
CA ASN A 235 -13.02 -5.86 -1.48
C ASN A 235 -13.06 -4.53 -0.71
N GLN A 236 -13.97 -3.64 -1.10
CA GLN A 236 -14.15 -2.34 -0.43
C GLN A 236 -14.38 -2.46 1.08
N ALA A 237 -15.08 -3.51 1.55
CA ALA A 237 -15.28 -3.72 2.99
C ALA A 237 -13.94 -3.99 3.71
N LEU A 238 -13.06 -4.80 3.12
CA LEU A 238 -11.72 -5.02 3.67
C LEU A 238 -10.85 -3.76 3.59
N ALA A 239 -10.91 -3.00 2.49
CA ALA A 239 -10.19 -1.74 2.37
C ALA A 239 -10.59 -0.74 3.47
N ASN A 240 -11.91 -0.53 3.65
CA ASN A 240 -12.44 0.32 4.73
C ASN A 240 -11.99 -0.17 6.11
N HIS A 241 -11.92 -1.49 6.32
CA HIS A 241 -11.46 -2.06 7.58
C HIS A 241 -9.97 -1.77 7.82
N VAL A 242 -9.11 -1.93 6.81
CA VAL A 242 -7.70 -1.52 6.90
C VAL A 242 -7.61 -0.04 7.27
N ASP A 243 -8.34 0.82 6.57
CA ASP A 243 -8.29 2.26 6.84
C ASP A 243 -8.75 2.61 8.26
N GLN A 244 -9.76 1.92 8.77
CA GLN A 244 -10.24 2.10 10.13
C GLN A 244 -9.20 1.64 11.15
N ARG A 245 -8.66 0.42 10.98
CA ARG A 245 -7.72 -0.21 11.91
C ARG A 245 -6.40 0.58 12.00
N PHE A 246 -5.93 1.13 10.89
CA PHE A 246 -4.69 1.93 10.83
C PHE A 246 -4.94 3.44 10.78
N GLN A 247 -6.19 3.89 10.96
CA GLN A 247 -6.58 5.31 11.03
C GLN A 247 -6.16 6.14 9.80
N LEU A 248 -6.22 5.56 8.60
CA LEU A 248 -5.64 6.14 7.38
C LEU A 248 -6.42 7.32 6.80
N HIS A 249 -7.69 7.48 7.18
CA HIS A 249 -8.51 8.66 6.85
C HIS A 249 -8.40 9.78 7.90
N SER A 250 -7.71 9.54 9.02
CA SER A 250 -7.71 10.45 10.17
C SER A 250 -6.76 11.64 10.05
N VAL A 251 -6.09 11.83 8.90
CA VAL A 251 -5.36 13.07 8.58
C VAL A 251 -6.35 14.20 8.22
N ASN A 252 -7.36 14.40 9.07
CA ASN A 252 -8.12 15.63 9.13
C ASN A 252 -7.24 16.66 9.85
N HIS A 253 -6.67 17.59 9.09
CA HIS A 253 -5.95 18.79 9.55
C HIS A 253 -6.86 19.73 10.38
N THR A 254 -7.39 19.25 11.50
CA THR A 254 -8.24 20.02 12.40
C THR A 254 -8.03 19.58 13.85
N ARG A 255 -6.87 19.93 14.42
CA ARG A 255 -6.83 20.40 15.82
C ARG A 255 -5.49 21.08 16.12
N TYR A 256 -5.59 22.40 16.24
CA TYR A 256 -4.61 23.34 16.81
C TYR A 256 -3.25 23.44 16.12
N ALA A 257 -2.98 24.66 15.66
CA ALA A 257 -1.72 25.13 15.14
C ALA A 257 -0.61 25.05 16.20
N GLU A 258 0.58 24.64 15.76
CA GLU A 258 1.93 25.19 16.06
C GLU A 258 3.04 24.13 16.10
N ASP A 259 2.72 22.84 16.16
CA ASP A 259 3.74 21.78 16.07
C ASP A 259 3.87 21.26 14.64
N GLU A 260 5.12 21.04 14.21
CA GLU A 260 5.47 20.41 12.93
C GLU A 260 4.57 19.20 12.66
N ILE A 261 3.98 19.17 11.47
CA ILE A 261 3.11 18.07 11.00
C ILE A 261 3.90 16.77 11.11
N ASP A 262 3.56 15.95 12.10
CA ASP A 262 4.25 14.69 12.32
C ASP A 262 3.76 13.64 11.32
N THR A 263 4.33 13.66 10.11
CA THR A 263 4.14 12.61 9.11
C THR A 263 4.66 11.23 9.58
N HIS A 264 5.24 11.11 10.78
CA HIS A 264 5.50 9.80 11.41
C HIS A 264 4.21 9.10 11.86
N SER A 265 3.05 9.77 11.85
CA SER A 265 1.80 9.22 12.41
C SER A 265 1.11 8.13 11.58
N LEU A 266 1.58 7.80 10.38
CA LEU A 266 0.99 6.72 9.57
C LEU A 266 1.68 5.40 9.87
N SER A 267 0.98 4.53 10.61
CA SER A 267 1.39 3.15 10.87
C SER A 267 1.25 2.23 9.66
N TYR A 268 0.58 2.65 8.59
CA TYR A 268 0.56 1.95 7.30
C TYR A 268 0.88 2.91 6.14
N ARG A 269 1.94 2.60 5.38
CA ARG A 269 2.38 3.34 4.20
C ARG A 269 2.42 2.45 2.96
N ARG A 270 1.56 2.73 1.98
CA ARG A 270 1.50 2.01 0.69
C ARG A 270 2.23 2.79 -0.39
N VAL A 271 3.47 2.42 -0.69
CA VAL A 271 4.28 3.11 -1.70
C VAL A 271 3.96 2.58 -3.09
N THR A 272 3.60 3.47 -4.01
CA THR A 272 3.27 3.16 -5.41
C THR A 272 4.20 3.92 -6.36
N HIS A 273 4.47 3.36 -7.53
CA HIS A 273 5.32 3.98 -8.56
C HIS A 273 4.53 4.21 -9.85
N VAL A 274 4.80 5.31 -10.54
CA VAL A 274 4.20 5.63 -11.84
C VAL A 274 4.40 4.48 -12.84
N ASN A 275 3.34 4.10 -13.56
CA ASN A 275 3.32 2.98 -14.51
C ASN A 275 3.52 1.58 -13.89
N ASP A 276 3.53 1.44 -12.56
CA ASP A 276 3.44 0.12 -11.94
C ASP A 276 2.00 -0.41 -12.05
N PRO A 277 1.75 -1.53 -12.77
CA PRO A 277 0.41 -2.07 -12.92
C PRO A 277 -0.08 -2.85 -11.68
N ILE A 278 0.81 -3.31 -10.80
CA ILE A 278 0.45 -4.23 -9.71
C ILE A 278 -0.50 -3.59 -8.69
N PRO A 279 -0.31 -2.32 -8.24
CA PRO A 279 -1.26 -1.67 -7.34
C PRO A 279 -2.67 -1.47 -7.93
N LEU A 280 -2.81 -1.64 -9.25
CA LEU A 280 -4.10 -1.59 -9.95
C LEU A 280 -4.73 -2.98 -10.13
N LEU A 281 -4.12 -4.02 -9.57
CA LEU A 281 -4.58 -5.40 -9.69
C LEU A 281 -4.90 -6.02 -8.32
N PRO A 282 -5.88 -6.93 -8.24
CA PRO A 282 -6.84 -7.26 -9.30
C PRO A 282 -7.77 -6.08 -9.66
N PRO A 283 -8.44 -6.09 -10.83
CA PRO A 283 -9.25 -4.95 -11.30
C PRO A 283 -10.44 -4.61 -10.40
N THR A 284 -10.86 -3.34 -10.42
CA THR A 284 -11.98 -2.88 -9.58
C THR A 284 -13.33 -3.46 -10.03
N GLU A 285 -13.48 -3.83 -11.31
CA GLU A 285 -14.69 -4.50 -11.83
C GLU A 285 -14.92 -5.87 -11.23
N TRP A 286 -13.86 -6.49 -10.68
CA TRP A 286 -13.96 -7.74 -9.95
C TRP A 286 -14.29 -7.51 -8.46
N GLY A 287 -14.58 -6.27 -8.07
CA GLY A 287 -14.96 -5.87 -6.72
C GLY A 287 -13.80 -5.61 -5.78
N PHE A 288 -12.55 -5.57 -6.29
CA PHE A 288 -11.36 -5.24 -5.51
C PHE A 288 -11.23 -3.73 -5.32
N ALA A 289 -10.73 -3.33 -4.15
CA ALA A 289 -10.52 -1.93 -3.82
C ALA A 289 -9.12 -1.73 -3.23
N PRO A 290 -8.44 -0.62 -3.56
CA PRO A 290 -7.29 -0.17 -2.78
C PRO A 290 -7.75 0.40 -1.43
N HIS A 291 -6.86 0.46 -0.46
CA HIS A 291 -7.03 1.18 0.80
C HIS A 291 -6.21 2.49 0.78
N ALA A 292 -6.42 3.40 1.73
CA ALA A 292 -5.71 4.68 1.85
C ALA A 292 -4.24 4.51 2.29
N GLY A 293 -3.55 5.62 2.62
CA GLY A 293 -2.16 5.61 3.05
C GLY A 293 -1.13 5.56 1.91
N GLU A 294 -1.55 5.94 0.69
CA GLU A 294 -0.67 5.91 -0.49
C GLU A 294 0.38 7.04 -0.47
N ILE A 295 1.63 6.66 -0.72
CA ILE A 295 2.75 7.55 -1.03
C ILE A 295 3.19 7.26 -2.47
N TYR A 296 2.98 8.23 -3.35
CA TYR A 296 3.15 8.04 -4.79
C TYR A 296 4.49 8.60 -5.28
N ILE A 297 5.27 7.76 -5.96
CA ILE A 297 6.49 8.13 -6.67
C ILE A 297 6.10 8.48 -8.11
N ARG A 298 6.07 9.78 -8.43
CA ARG A 298 5.64 10.25 -9.75
C ARG A 298 6.76 10.23 -10.80
N LYS A 299 8.02 10.16 -10.38
CA LYS A 299 9.19 10.17 -11.29
C LYS A 299 9.41 8.75 -11.82
N PRO A 300 9.37 8.53 -13.15
CA PRO A 300 9.54 7.20 -13.72
C PRO A 300 10.94 6.60 -13.62
N THR A 301 11.96 7.42 -13.35
CA THR A 301 13.37 7.02 -13.37
C THR A 301 13.99 7.06 -11.98
N LEU A 302 14.92 6.15 -11.72
CA LEU A 302 15.64 6.08 -10.46
C LEU A 302 16.86 7.02 -10.40
N PRO A 303 17.29 7.43 -9.20
CA PRO A 303 16.50 7.43 -7.96
C PRO A 303 15.50 8.60 -7.94
N PRO A 304 14.34 8.48 -7.27
CA PRO A 304 13.43 9.60 -7.03
C PRO A 304 14.05 10.60 -6.04
N ALA A 305 13.78 11.89 -6.25
CA ALA A 305 14.13 12.93 -5.28
C ALA A 305 12.93 13.26 -4.38
N LEU A 306 13.16 13.96 -3.26
CA LEU A 306 12.10 14.30 -2.30
C LEU A 306 10.85 14.93 -2.96
N GLN A 307 11.07 15.83 -3.92
CA GLN A 307 9.97 16.48 -4.63
C GLN A 307 9.14 15.54 -5.51
N ASP A 308 9.64 14.34 -5.80
CA ASP A 308 8.99 13.35 -6.66
C ASP A 308 8.06 12.41 -5.88
N LEU A 309 7.99 12.56 -4.55
CA LEU A 309 7.08 11.83 -3.70
C LEU A 309 5.94 12.72 -3.21
N GLU A 310 4.73 12.17 -3.16
CA GLU A 310 3.57 12.87 -2.62
C GLU A 310 2.62 11.95 -1.86
N HIS A 311 1.98 12.48 -0.81
CA HIS A 311 0.84 11.82 -0.18
C HIS A 311 -0.40 11.91 -1.06
N CYS A 312 -1.10 10.78 -1.19
CA CYS A 312 -2.38 10.68 -1.88
C CYS A 312 -3.54 10.77 -0.89
N VAL A 313 -4.67 11.28 -1.38
CA VAL A 313 -5.85 11.53 -0.54
C VAL A 313 -6.88 10.42 -0.71
N GLY A 314 -7.17 9.70 0.38
CA GLY A 314 -8.11 8.59 0.40
C GLY A 314 -7.62 7.39 -0.41
N ASP A 315 -8.57 6.53 -0.78
CA ASP A 315 -8.27 5.24 -1.40
C ASP A 315 -8.01 5.35 -2.92
N ASN A 316 -8.60 6.35 -3.57
CA ASN A 316 -8.69 6.47 -5.02
C ASN A 316 -8.39 7.90 -5.50
N ASP A 317 -7.17 8.37 -5.29
CA ASP A 317 -6.74 9.71 -5.72
C ASP A 317 -6.38 9.74 -7.22
N PRO A 318 -7.12 10.46 -8.09
CA PRO A 318 -6.85 10.49 -9.53
C PRO A 318 -5.53 11.20 -9.90
N ARG A 319 -4.87 11.86 -8.95
CA ARG A 319 -3.52 12.42 -9.14
C ARG A 319 -2.42 11.37 -8.98
N CYS A 320 -2.70 10.29 -8.28
CA CYS A 320 -1.76 9.22 -7.96
C CYS A 320 -1.96 7.99 -8.86
N ILE A 321 -1.72 6.78 -8.35
CA ILE A 321 -1.81 5.56 -9.16
C ILE A 321 -3.21 5.32 -9.72
N ALA A 322 -4.27 5.67 -8.97
CA ALA A 322 -5.66 5.51 -9.40
C ALA A 322 -6.00 6.33 -10.66
N GLY A 323 -5.24 7.39 -10.97
CA GLY A 323 -5.38 8.12 -12.22
C GLY A 323 -4.95 7.36 -13.48
N GLN A 324 -4.30 6.20 -13.32
CA GLN A 324 -3.89 5.30 -14.41
C GLN A 324 -4.84 4.12 -14.57
N ASP A 325 -5.93 4.11 -13.80
CA ASP A 325 -6.98 3.10 -13.81
C ASP A 325 -8.20 3.59 -14.60
N SER A 326 -8.43 3.02 -15.79
CA SER A 326 -9.59 3.34 -16.62
C SER A 326 -10.89 2.73 -16.11
N THR A 327 -10.80 1.75 -15.21
CA THR A 327 -11.94 1.00 -14.67
C THR A 327 -12.72 1.82 -13.64
N ALA A 328 -12.08 2.84 -13.07
CA ALA A 328 -12.62 3.73 -12.06
C ALA A 328 -13.35 4.98 -12.61
N GLN A 329 -13.28 5.29 -13.92
CA GLN A 329 -13.84 6.53 -14.53
C GLN A 329 -14.36 6.33 -15.98
N PRO A 330 -15.59 6.76 -16.33
CA PRO A 330 -16.01 6.82 -17.74
C PRO A 330 -15.39 8.04 -18.44
N ALA A 331 -14.43 7.77 -19.33
CA ALA A 331 -13.91 8.62 -20.42
C ALA A 331 -13.86 10.15 -20.19
N GLY A 332 -12.67 10.64 -19.82
CA GLY A 332 -12.35 12.07 -19.80
C GLY A 332 -10.84 12.36 -19.85
N HIS A 333 -10.28 12.40 -21.06
CA HIS A 333 -8.96 12.91 -21.47
C HIS A 333 -7.66 12.50 -20.72
N SER A 334 -6.82 11.77 -21.49
CA SER A 334 -5.35 11.78 -21.54
C SER A 334 -4.53 11.31 -20.34
N LYS A 335 -4.97 10.27 -19.61
CA LYS A 335 -4.03 9.37 -18.92
C LYS A 335 -4.10 8.00 -19.57
N ARG A 336 -2.93 7.36 -19.73
CA ARG A 336 -2.76 6.09 -20.43
C ARG A 336 -3.44 5.00 -19.61
N ASP A 337 -4.31 4.21 -20.25
CA ASP A 337 -4.99 3.09 -19.60
C ASP A 337 -3.99 1.94 -19.39
N LEU A 338 -3.53 1.78 -18.16
CA LEU A 338 -2.49 0.82 -17.83
C LEU A 338 -3.01 -0.61 -17.85
N LEU A 339 -4.23 -0.83 -17.33
CA LEU A 339 -4.83 -2.16 -17.26
C LEU A 339 -5.23 -2.69 -18.65
N ALA A 340 -5.79 -1.84 -19.53
CA ALA A 340 -6.03 -2.25 -20.91
C ALA A 340 -4.71 -2.55 -21.64
N SER A 341 -3.65 -1.75 -21.39
CA SER A 341 -2.34 -2.04 -21.99
C SER A 341 -1.74 -3.36 -21.53
N VAL A 342 -1.97 -3.75 -20.27
CA VAL A 342 -1.59 -5.06 -19.73
C VAL A 342 -2.43 -6.17 -20.35
N ALA A 343 -3.76 -6.00 -20.45
CA ALA A 343 -4.66 -7.00 -20.99
C ALA A 343 -4.40 -7.31 -22.47
N ASP A 344 -4.20 -6.28 -23.29
CA ASP A 344 -3.84 -6.42 -24.72
C ASP A 344 -2.49 -7.15 -24.87
N GLU A 345 -1.48 -6.79 -24.07
CA GLU A 345 -0.16 -7.41 -24.15
C GLU A 345 -0.11 -8.84 -23.59
N VAL A 346 -0.87 -9.14 -22.54
CA VAL A 346 -1.03 -10.52 -22.03
C VAL A 346 -1.73 -11.40 -23.07
N GLN A 347 -2.75 -10.88 -23.76
CA GLN A 347 -3.44 -11.59 -24.82
C GLN A 347 -2.49 -11.92 -25.99
N ASP A 348 -1.60 -11.00 -26.35
CA ASP A 348 -0.55 -11.20 -27.36
C ASP A 348 0.47 -12.27 -26.94
N VAL A 349 0.91 -12.27 -25.66
CA VAL A 349 1.82 -13.28 -25.10
C VAL A 349 1.20 -14.68 -25.11
N LEU A 350 -0.10 -14.79 -24.85
CA LEU A 350 -0.83 -16.07 -24.85
C LEU A 350 -1.03 -16.65 -26.26
N HIS A 351 -0.92 -15.84 -27.31
CA HIS A 351 -1.28 -16.24 -28.69
C HIS A 351 -0.13 -16.27 -29.71
N GLU A 352 1.13 -15.95 -29.36
CA GLU A 352 2.24 -15.96 -30.32
C GLU A 352 3.07 -17.29 -30.35
N PRO A 353 3.17 -17.96 -31.50
CA PRO A 353 4.16 -19.00 -31.75
C PRO A 353 5.43 -18.36 -32.35
N TRP A 354 6.44 -18.17 -31.50
CA TRP A 354 7.84 -17.85 -31.85
C TRP A 354 8.09 -16.61 -32.76
N GLY A 355 8.19 -15.45 -32.12
CA GLY A 355 9.40 -14.64 -32.19
C GLY A 355 9.46 -13.53 -33.23
N VAL A 356 8.90 -12.35 -32.92
CA VAL A 356 9.61 -11.06 -32.76
C VAL A 356 8.74 -10.19 -31.81
N PRO A 357 9.13 -9.89 -30.57
CA PRO A 357 8.12 -9.59 -29.54
C PRO A 357 7.56 -8.16 -29.57
N ALA A 358 6.42 -7.97 -28.90
CA ALA A 358 5.98 -6.70 -28.27
C ALA A 358 6.91 -6.26 -27.10
N ARG A 359 8.22 -6.53 -27.23
CA ARG A 359 9.30 -6.55 -26.22
C ARG A 359 9.64 -5.22 -25.55
N TYR A 360 8.96 -4.13 -25.82
CA TYR A 360 9.36 -2.83 -25.26
C TYR A 360 8.50 -2.40 -24.07
N ARG A 361 7.22 -2.80 -23.99
CA ARG A 361 6.28 -2.23 -23.02
C ARG A 361 6.04 -3.08 -21.77
N LEU A 362 5.84 -4.40 -21.88
CA LEU A 362 5.79 -5.29 -20.72
C LEU A 362 7.08 -5.18 -19.86
N TRP A 363 8.22 -4.94 -20.49
CA TRP A 363 9.48 -4.68 -19.79
C TRP A 363 9.49 -3.34 -19.06
N GLU A 364 8.95 -2.27 -19.66
CA GLU A 364 8.76 -0.98 -18.98
C GLU A 364 7.86 -1.10 -17.75
N LEU A 365 6.75 -1.85 -17.85
CA LEU A 365 5.85 -2.13 -16.72
C LEU A 365 6.53 -2.99 -15.64
N PHE A 366 7.31 -3.98 -16.06
CA PHE A 366 8.12 -4.81 -15.18
C PHE A 366 9.22 -4.00 -14.47
N PHE A 367 9.83 -3.02 -15.13
CA PHE A 367 10.80 -2.13 -14.50
C PHE A 367 10.12 -1.16 -13.54
N ALA A 368 8.99 -0.56 -13.92
CA ALA A 368 8.21 0.33 -13.05
C ALA A 368 7.79 -0.38 -11.76
N HIS A 369 7.39 -1.66 -11.83
CA HIS A 369 7.05 -2.45 -10.65
C HIS A 369 8.25 -2.77 -9.74
N ARG A 370 9.48 -2.61 -10.22
CA ARG A 370 10.69 -2.90 -9.45
C ARG A 370 11.42 -1.65 -9.01
N ASP A 371 11.14 -0.51 -9.61
CA ASP A 371 11.89 0.73 -9.44
C ASP A 371 11.30 1.56 -8.27
N TYR A 372 11.58 1.11 -7.05
CA TYR A 372 11.18 1.76 -5.79
C TYR A 372 12.42 2.25 -5.04
N PHE A 373 12.87 3.48 -5.33
CA PHE A 373 14.17 4.06 -4.92
C PHE A 373 15.41 3.37 -5.50
N TRP A 374 15.38 2.05 -5.50
CA TRP A 374 16.33 1.14 -6.06
C TRP A 374 15.57 0.12 -6.91
N ARG A 375 16.27 -0.54 -7.84
CA ARG A 375 15.68 -1.65 -8.56
C ARG A 375 15.64 -2.88 -7.67
N LEU A 376 14.47 -3.17 -7.13
CA LEU A 376 14.22 -4.29 -6.23
C LEU A 376 14.20 -5.63 -6.96
N GLY A 377 14.48 -6.71 -6.24
CA GLY A 377 14.23 -8.08 -6.68
C GLY A 377 15.40 -8.80 -7.33
N LEU A 378 16.64 -8.31 -7.20
CA LEU A 378 17.80 -8.93 -7.86
C LEU A 378 18.75 -9.68 -6.92
N CYS A 379 18.72 -9.47 -5.59
CA CYS A 379 19.73 -9.99 -4.66
C CYS A 379 21.16 -9.93 -5.25
N VAL A 380 21.58 -8.75 -5.71
CA VAL A 380 22.91 -8.52 -6.32
C VAL A 380 23.71 -7.53 -5.47
N PRO A 381 25.06 -7.56 -5.52
CA PRO A 381 25.89 -6.64 -4.76
C PRO A 381 25.56 -5.18 -5.04
N GLY A 382 25.14 -4.44 -4.01
CA GLY A 382 24.88 -2.99 -4.06
C GLY A 382 23.56 -2.56 -4.70
N GLY A 383 22.63 -3.48 -4.98
CA GLY A 383 21.50 -3.20 -5.86
C GLY A 383 21.95 -3.08 -7.32
N ASP A 384 21.03 -2.99 -8.30
CA ASP A 384 21.37 -2.97 -9.73
C ASP A 384 22.59 -2.05 -10.04
N PRO A 385 23.76 -2.60 -10.45
CA PRO A 385 24.97 -1.83 -10.68
C PRO A 385 24.88 -0.88 -11.89
N LEU A 386 23.81 -0.97 -12.69
CA LEU A 386 23.52 -0.07 -13.80
C LEU A 386 22.49 1.01 -13.47
N GLY A 387 22.06 1.11 -12.19
CA GLY A 387 21.15 2.12 -11.63
C GLY A 387 20.38 2.88 -12.69
N GLY A 388 19.19 2.40 -13.06
CA GLY A 388 18.36 2.78 -14.22
C GLY A 388 18.27 4.28 -14.58
N GLY A 389 19.39 4.84 -15.02
CA GLY A 389 19.63 6.24 -15.34
C GLY A 389 20.66 6.42 -16.46
N GLY A 390 20.95 5.34 -17.21
CA GLY A 390 21.82 5.37 -18.38
C GLY A 390 21.06 5.00 -19.65
N ARG A 391 20.79 6.02 -20.48
CA ARG A 391 20.38 5.97 -21.90
C ARG A 391 18.92 5.63 -22.23
N TYR A 392 18.06 6.64 -22.09
CA TYR A 392 17.11 6.98 -23.14
C TYR A 392 16.99 8.50 -23.23
N GLY A 393 17.64 9.09 -24.23
CA GLY A 393 17.55 10.52 -24.52
C GLY A 393 18.90 11.23 -24.63
N ASP A 394 19.63 10.99 -25.71
CA ASP A 394 20.36 12.08 -26.36
C ASP A 394 20.31 11.85 -27.87
N GLY A 395 19.23 12.36 -28.48
CA GLY A 395 19.28 12.78 -29.86
C GLY A 395 19.69 14.25 -29.84
N SER A 396 20.98 14.52 -30.00
CA SER A 396 21.47 15.81 -30.45
C SER A 396 22.69 15.64 -31.36
N ASP A 397 22.45 15.96 -32.62
CA ASP A 397 23.34 16.56 -33.61
C ASP A 397 24.75 15.97 -33.81
N GLU A 398 24.87 15.09 -34.82
CA GLU A 398 26.04 15.10 -35.69
C GLU A 398 25.96 16.33 -36.62
N GLY A 399 26.89 17.26 -36.42
CA GLY A 399 27.15 18.42 -37.27
C GLY A 399 28.48 19.06 -36.93
#